data_AF-A0A855SAI3-F1
#
_entry.id   AF-A0A855SAI3-F1
#
_cell.length_a   1.000
_cell.length_b   1.000
_cell.length_c   1.000
_cell.angle_alpha   90.00
_cell.angle_beta   90.00
_cell.angle_gamma   90.00
#
_symmetry.space_group_name_H-M   'P 1'
#
loop_
_entity.id
_entity.type
_entity.pdbx_description
1 polymer ?
#
loop_
_entity_poly.entity_id
_entity_poly.type
_entity_poly.pdbx_seq_one_letter_code
_entity_poly.pdbx_strand_id
1 'polypeptide(L)'
;MTVARHSYDADLELQHIYIEVHAERYHHLKAFIEAYYCFTNGAVTKQDKPDWQAIFDVGIRTTNAAKIMDRKLLIRDMLVPLSVLIGYMKAMVRDDVLTIEGLRNLLNEQLKYVVMTREEYAYLSKQGLRDAMPISYYQHEHKHYKQISARYDVAGITLVE
;
A
#
# COMPACT_ATOMS: atom_id res chain seq x y z
N MET A 1 23.86 10.53 5.11
CA MET A 1 23.03 11.75 4.93
C MET A 1 21.70 11.46 4.23
N THR A 2 21.68 10.63 3.18
CA THR A 2 20.45 10.28 2.41
C THR A 2 19.34 9.62 3.24
N VAL A 3 19.67 8.64 4.09
CA VAL A 3 18.69 7.93 4.94
C VAL A 3 17.97 8.86 5.92
N ALA A 4 18.70 9.79 6.53
CA ALA A 4 18.12 10.77 7.47
C ALA A 4 17.16 11.74 6.77
N ARG A 5 17.43 12.08 5.50
CA ARG A 5 16.55 12.95 4.70
C ARG A 5 15.25 12.23 4.33
N HIS A 6 15.34 10.97 3.88
CA HIS A 6 14.15 10.18 3.55
C HIS A 6 13.27 9.95 4.78
N SER A 7 13.86 9.74 5.96
CA SER A 7 13.11 9.67 7.23
C SER A 7 12.38 10.98 7.52
N TYR A 8 13.03 12.13 7.36
CA TYR A 8 12.40 13.43 7.58
C TYR A 8 11.26 13.69 6.60
N ASP A 9 11.46 13.42 5.30
CA ASP A 9 10.43 13.62 4.29
C ASP A 9 9.23 12.66 4.52
N ALA A 10 9.49 11.40 4.90
CA ALA A 10 8.43 10.46 5.30
C ALA A 10 7.62 10.98 6.51
N ASP A 11 8.29 11.59 7.49
CA ASP A 11 7.63 12.17 8.66
C ASP A 11 6.76 13.38 8.30
N LEU A 12 7.16 14.18 7.31
CA LEU A 12 6.32 15.24 6.77
C LEU A 12 5.05 14.68 6.13
N GLU A 13 5.16 13.60 5.34
CA GLU A 13 3.98 12.98 4.73
C GLU A 13 3.05 12.36 5.78
N LEU A 14 3.56 11.80 6.88
CA LEU A 14 2.73 11.37 8.01
C LEU A 14 1.94 12.53 8.61
N GLN A 15 2.54 13.71 8.75
CA GLN A 15 1.85 14.90 9.25
C GLN A 15 0.74 15.35 8.28
N HIS A 16 1.00 15.35 6.97
CA HIS A 16 -0.05 15.65 5.98
C HIS A 16 -1.21 14.66 6.08
N ILE A 17 -0.92 13.36 6.14
CA ILE A 17 -1.96 12.33 6.28
C ILE A 17 -2.77 12.54 7.56
N TYR A 18 -2.10 12.78 8.70
CA TYR A 18 -2.76 13.02 9.98
C TYR A 18 -3.73 14.20 9.92
N ILE A 19 -3.30 15.33 9.35
CA ILE A 19 -4.13 16.54 9.19
C ILE A 19 -5.33 16.26 8.28
N GLU A 20 -5.11 15.62 7.13
CA GLU A 20 -6.19 15.31 6.18
C GLU A 20 -7.20 14.30 6.76
N VAL A 21 -6.76 13.31 7.55
CA VAL A 21 -7.64 12.34 8.21
C VAL A 21 -8.50 13.03 9.26
N HIS A 22 -7.93 13.89 10.11
CA HIS A 22 -8.70 14.68 11.08
C HIS A 22 -9.70 15.64 10.43
N ALA A 23 -9.35 16.19 9.26
CA ALA A 23 -10.24 17.04 8.48
C ALA A 23 -11.23 16.25 7.61
N GLU A 24 -11.24 14.91 7.70
CA GLU A 24 -12.06 14.02 6.88
C GLU A 24 -11.89 14.19 5.35
N ARG A 25 -10.74 14.70 4.91
CA ARG A 25 -10.41 14.99 3.51
C ARG A 25 -9.72 13.80 2.84
N TYR A 26 -10.39 12.66 2.82
CA TYR A 26 -9.81 11.38 2.39
C TYR A 26 -9.35 11.32 0.92
N HIS A 27 -9.87 12.20 0.06
CA HIS A 27 -9.55 12.24 -1.37
C HIS A 27 -8.10 12.69 -1.66
N HIS A 28 -7.45 13.40 -0.73
CA HIS A 28 -6.06 13.82 -0.86
C HIS A 28 -5.04 12.76 -0.42
N LEU A 29 -5.49 11.77 0.37
CA LEU A 29 -4.58 10.86 1.08
C LEU A 29 -3.71 10.01 0.17
N LYS A 30 -4.20 9.65 -1.01
CA LYS A 30 -3.47 8.77 -1.93
C LYS A 30 -2.07 9.30 -2.23
N ALA A 31 -1.94 10.60 -2.50
CA ALA A 31 -0.67 11.21 -2.87
C ALA A 31 0.34 11.16 -1.71
N PHE A 32 -0.10 11.48 -0.49
CA PHE A 32 0.74 11.46 0.70
C PHE A 32 1.12 10.04 1.12
N ILE A 33 0.21 9.07 1.01
CA ILE A 33 0.48 7.65 1.28
C ILE A 33 1.50 7.10 0.26
N GLU A 34 1.34 7.40 -1.03
CA GLU A 34 2.30 7.01 -2.05
C GLU A 34 3.68 7.65 -1.83
N ALA A 35 3.72 8.93 -1.46
CA ALA A 35 4.96 9.62 -1.13
C ALA A 35 5.66 9.01 0.10
N TYR A 36 4.90 8.74 1.17
CA TYR A 36 5.38 8.05 2.36
C TYR A 36 6.04 6.72 2.01
N TYR A 37 5.34 5.85 1.27
CA TYR A 37 5.90 4.57 0.81
C TYR A 37 7.20 4.74 0.04
N CYS A 38 7.26 5.74 -0.85
CA CYS A 38 8.43 6.00 -1.67
C CYS A 38 9.65 6.36 -0.83
N PHE A 39 9.48 7.25 0.15
CA PHE A 39 10.57 7.63 1.05
C PHE A 39 11.03 6.46 1.93
N THR A 40 10.10 5.67 2.49
CA THR A 40 10.46 4.57 3.38
C THR A 40 11.13 3.39 2.67
N ASN A 41 10.91 3.23 1.35
CA ASN A 41 11.44 2.12 0.56
C ASN A 41 12.54 2.56 -0.43
N GLY A 42 13.02 3.81 -0.33
CA GLY A 42 14.07 4.33 -1.23
C GLY A 42 13.64 4.47 -2.70
N ALA A 43 12.34 4.41 -2.99
CA ALA A 43 11.78 4.64 -4.31
C ALA A 43 11.71 6.15 -4.60
N VAL A 44 12.88 6.77 -4.73
CA VAL A 44 13.03 8.22 -4.95
C VAL A 44 13.86 8.51 -6.20
N THR A 45 13.62 9.67 -6.79
CA THR A 45 14.43 10.20 -7.89
C THR A 45 15.83 10.61 -7.40
N LYS A 46 16.73 10.91 -8.34
CA LYS A 46 18.07 11.48 -8.04
C LYS A 46 18.02 12.82 -7.27
N GLN A 47 16.86 13.47 -7.21
CA GLN A 47 16.63 14.73 -6.51
C GLN A 47 15.90 14.53 -5.16
N ASP A 48 15.87 13.31 -4.62
CA ASP A 48 15.17 12.96 -3.38
C ASP A 48 13.66 13.30 -3.43
N LYS A 49 13.02 13.09 -4.58
CA LYS A 49 11.56 13.22 -4.74
C LYS A 49 10.90 11.85 -4.86
N PRO A 50 9.67 11.63 -4.37
CA PRO A 50 8.96 10.36 -4.55
C PRO A 50 8.94 9.93 -6.01
N ASP A 51 9.37 8.71 -6.29
CA ASP A 51 9.35 8.12 -7.62
C ASP A 51 8.45 6.88 -7.64
N TRP A 52 7.21 7.09 -8.07
CA TRP A 52 6.24 6.00 -8.13
C TRP A 52 6.57 4.96 -9.20
N GLN A 53 7.44 5.27 -10.17
CA GLN A 53 7.93 4.29 -11.14
C GLN A 53 8.97 3.38 -10.52
N ALA A 54 9.73 3.84 -9.53
CA ALA A 54 10.69 3.01 -8.81
C ALA A 54 10.01 1.92 -7.95
N ILE A 55 8.70 2.03 -7.69
CA ILE A 55 7.91 0.96 -7.05
C ILE A 55 7.95 -0.35 -7.85
N PHE A 56 8.10 -0.30 -9.18
CA PHE A 56 8.26 -1.50 -10.00
C PHE A 56 9.52 -2.31 -9.65
N ASP A 57 10.51 -1.67 -9.03
CA ASP A 57 11.80 -2.28 -8.67
C ASP A 57 11.85 -2.75 -7.22
N VAL A 58 11.11 -2.09 -6.31
CA VAL A 58 11.14 -2.39 -4.87
C VAL A 58 9.89 -3.09 -4.33
N GLY A 59 8.79 -3.12 -5.11
CA GLY A 59 7.55 -3.78 -4.72
C GLY A 59 7.65 -5.31 -4.80
N ILE A 60 6.83 -5.98 -3.99
CA ILE A 60 6.67 -7.45 -4.02
C ILE A 60 6.20 -7.86 -5.41
N ARG A 61 6.68 -8.96 -5.98
CA ARG A 61 6.25 -9.40 -7.32
C ARG A 61 5.30 -10.57 -7.25
N THR A 62 4.47 -10.74 -8.27
CA THR A 62 3.86 -12.05 -8.53
C THR A 62 4.87 -12.95 -9.26
N THR A 63 4.68 -14.27 -9.17
CA THR A 63 5.51 -15.24 -9.91
C THR A 63 5.55 -14.96 -11.42
N ASN A 64 4.47 -14.45 -12.01
CA ASN A 64 4.44 -14.10 -13.42
C ASN A 64 5.13 -12.78 -13.71
N ALA A 65 4.90 -11.75 -12.87
CA ALA A 65 5.57 -10.46 -13.03
C ALA A 65 7.08 -10.53 -12.82
N ALA A 66 7.58 -11.47 -12.01
CA ALA A 66 9.02 -11.72 -11.84
C ALA A 66 9.72 -12.14 -13.15
N LYS A 67 8.97 -12.67 -14.12
CA LYS A 67 9.51 -13.13 -15.43
C LYS A 67 9.47 -12.03 -16.50
N ILE A 68 8.90 -10.86 -16.20
CA ILE A 68 8.65 -9.79 -17.16
C ILE A 68 9.51 -8.58 -16.82
N MET A 69 10.33 -8.18 -17.80
CA MET A 69 11.14 -6.96 -17.73
C MET A 69 10.41 -5.73 -18.27
N ASP A 70 9.50 -5.90 -19.24
CA ASP A 70 8.75 -4.78 -19.82
C ASP A 70 7.68 -4.28 -18.84
N ARG A 71 7.98 -3.15 -18.19
CA ARG A 71 7.08 -2.47 -17.25
C ARG A 71 5.72 -2.09 -17.87
N LYS A 72 5.62 -1.96 -19.19
CA LYS A 72 4.33 -1.65 -19.85
C LYS A 72 3.31 -2.77 -19.66
N LEU A 73 3.76 -4.00 -19.49
CA LEU A 73 2.94 -5.18 -19.25
C LEU A 73 2.62 -5.41 -17.76
N LEU A 74 3.20 -4.58 -16.89
CA LEU A 74 3.06 -4.67 -15.45
C LEU A 74 2.17 -3.54 -14.91
N ILE A 75 1.63 -3.78 -13.73
CA ILE A 75 0.94 -2.78 -12.93
C ILE A 75 1.40 -2.90 -11.48
N ARG A 76 1.40 -1.77 -10.78
CA ARG A 76 1.61 -1.69 -9.33
C ARG A 76 0.26 -1.47 -8.65
N ASP A 77 0.04 -2.15 -7.55
CA ASP A 77 -1.15 -1.98 -6.70
C ASP A 77 -0.75 -2.04 -5.22
N MET A 78 -1.52 -1.40 -4.34
CA MET A 78 -1.33 -1.54 -2.89
C MET A 78 -1.84 -2.91 -2.48
N LEU A 79 -1.07 -3.73 -1.75
CA LEU A 79 -1.50 -5.05 -1.27
C LEU A 79 -2.82 -4.98 -0.49
N VAL A 80 -2.92 -4.04 0.44
CA VAL A 80 -4.17 -3.64 1.08
C VAL A 80 -4.75 -2.45 0.31
N PRO A 81 -5.99 -2.53 -0.20
CA PRO A 81 -6.62 -1.44 -0.93
C PRO A 81 -6.65 -0.13 -0.13
N LEU A 82 -6.49 1.01 -0.83
CA LEU A 82 -6.54 2.34 -0.23
C LEU A 82 -7.84 2.56 0.59
N SER A 83 -8.97 2.06 0.10
CA SER A 83 -10.27 2.13 0.79
C SER A 83 -10.23 1.48 2.18
N VAL A 84 -9.49 0.38 2.33
CA VAL A 84 -9.34 -0.36 3.58
C VAL A 84 -8.38 0.36 4.51
N LEU A 85 -7.26 0.91 3.99
CA LEU A 85 -6.36 1.78 4.76
C LEU A 85 -7.09 3.01 5.33
N ILE A 86 -7.92 3.66 4.50
CA ILE A 86 -8.78 4.76 4.94
C ILE A 86 -9.77 4.28 6.02
N GLY A 87 -10.32 3.07 5.88
CA GLY A 87 -11.18 2.46 6.90
C GLY A 87 -10.48 2.32 8.25
N TYR A 88 -9.21 1.89 8.27
CA TYR A 88 -8.41 1.85 9.49
C TYR A 88 -8.20 3.24 10.09
N MET A 89 -7.84 4.23 9.27
CA MET A 89 -7.65 5.61 9.74
C MET A 89 -8.95 6.20 10.33
N LYS A 90 -10.11 5.94 9.70
CA LYS A 90 -11.42 6.33 10.22
C LYS A 90 -11.74 5.69 11.57
N ALA A 91 -11.43 4.40 11.72
CA ALA A 91 -11.61 3.70 12.99
C ALA A 91 -10.72 4.31 14.08
N MET A 92 -9.46 4.65 13.75
CA MET A 92 -8.55 5.31 14.69
C MET A 92 -9.05 6.69 15.15
N VAL A 93 -9.67 7.49 14.26
CA VAL A 93 -10.32 8.75 14.64
C VAL A 93 -11.51 8.49 15.56
N ARG A 94 -12.41 7.58 15.16
CA ARG A 94 -13.62 7.24 15.94
C ARG A 94 -13.27 6.77 17.34
N ASP A 95 -12.21 5.98 17.47
CA ASP A 95 -11.78 5.37 18.72
C ASP A 95 -10.83 6.29 19.52
N ASP A 96 -10.60 7.53 19.06
CA ASP A 96 -9.71 8.55 19.67
C ASP A 96 -8.27 8.07 19.93
N VAL A 97 -7.75 7.24 19.01
CA VAL A 97 -6.39 6.67 19.07
C VAL A 97 -5.51 7.12 17.91
N LEU A 98 -6.00 8.02 17.04
CA LEU A 98 -5.20 8.55 15.94
C LEU A 98 -4.06 9.40 16.49
N THR A 99 -2.84 8.92 16.28
CA THR A 99 -1.59 9.61 16.56
C THR A 99 -0.65 9.47 15.37
N ILE A 100 0.36 10.35 15.25
CA ILE A 100 1.40 10.22 14.21
C ILE A 100 2.08 8.85 14.28
N GLU A 101 2.40 8.38 15.49
CA GLU A 101 3.05 7.08 15.68
C GLU A 101 2.11 5.91 15.37
N GLY A 102 0.84 6.00 15.77
CA GLY A 102 -0.17 5.02 15.38
C GLY A 102 -0.33 4.93 13.85
N LEU A 103 -0.31 6.07 13.17
CA LEU A 103 -0.36 6.13 11.71
C LEU A 103 0.89 5.52 11.06
N ARG A 104 2.08 5.82 11.60
CA ARG A 104 3.34 5.21 11.16
C ARG A 104 3.27 3.69 11.26
N ASN A 105 2.82 3.17 12.40
CA ASN A 105 2.69 1.73 12.63
C ASN A 105 1.68 1.10 11.65
N LEU A 106 0.51 1.73 11.46
CA LEU A 106 -0.48 1.28 10.49
C LEU A 106 0.13 1.17 9.08
N LEU A 107 0.81 2.22 8.61
CA LEU A 107 1.37 2.22 7.26
C LEU A 107 2.55 1.24 7.13
N ASN A 108 3.45 1.16 8.11
CA ASN A 108 4.57 0.22 8.07
C ASN A 108 4.10 -1.25 7.99
N GLU A 109 2.99 -1.58 8.65
CA GLU A 109 2.44 -2.93 8.62
C GLU A 109 1.62 -3.22 7.36
N GLN A 110 0.78 -2.27 6.94
CA GLN A 110 -0.26 -2.53 5.93
C GLN A 110 0.08 -1.99 4.53
N LEU A 111 0.92 -0.95 4.43
CA LEU A 111 1.25 -0.30 3.17
C LEU A 111 2.42 -1.01 2.50
N LYS A 112 2.08 -2.03 1.72
CA LYS A 112 3.01 -2.66 0.77
C LYS A 112 2.47 -2.53 -0.64
N TYR A 113 3.38 -2.51 -1.62
CA TYR A 113 3.02 -2.59 -3.02
C TYR A 113 3.34 -3.97 -3.59
N VAL A 114 2.47 -4.41 -4.49
CA VAL A 114 2.72 -5.54 -5.36
C VAL A 114 2.81 -5.08 -6.82
N VAL A 115 3.68 -5.73 -7.56
CA VAL A 115 3.84 -5.62 -9.00
C VAL A 115 3.34 -6.92 -9.61
N MET A 116 2.33 -6.81 -10.47
CA MET A 116 1.68 -7.95 -11.11
C MET A 116 1.50 -7.69 -12.61
N THR A 117 1.15 -8.74 -13.35
CA THR A 117 0.77 -8.60 -14.76
C THR A 117 -0.59 -7.91 -14.91
N ARG A 118 -0.83 -7.28 -16.07
CA ARG A 118 -2.15 -6.69 -16.36
C ARG A 118 -3.26 -7.74 -16.38
N GLU A 119 -2.94 -8.96 -16.79
CA GLU A 119 -3.85 -10.10 -16.82
C GLU A 119 -4.27 -10.51 -15.40
N GLU A 120 -3.31 -10.61 -14.47
CA GLU A 120 -3.57 -10.89 -13.04
C GLU A 120 -4.44 -9.80 -12.41
N TYR A 121 -4.15 -8.53 -12.71
CA TYR A 121 -4.95 -7.41 -12.22
C TYR A 121 -6.38 -7.41 -12.74
N ALA A 122 -6.56 -7.72 -14.04
CA ALA A 122 -7.88 -7.89 -14.63
C ALA A 122 -8.63 -9.08 -14.01
N TYR A 123 -7.93 -10.16 -13.69
CA TYR A 123 -8.51 -11.32 -13.00
C TYR A 123 -8.99 -10.98 -11.59
N LEU A 124 -8.16 -10.32 -10.77
CA LEU A 124 -8.57 -9.81 -9.44
C LEU A 124 -9.80 -8.90 -9.53
N SER A 125 -9.82 -8.03 -10.54
CA SER A 125 -10.96 -7.13 -10.77
C SER A 125 -12.24 -7.88 -11.07
N LYS A 126 -12.19 -8.94 -11.89
CA LYS A 126 -13.36 -9.78 -12.20
C LYS A 126 -13.91 -10.52 -10.97
N GLN A 127 -13.05 -10.82 -10.00
CA GLN A 127 -13.45 -11.44 -8.72
C GLN A 127 -13.98 -10.41 -7.69
N GLY A 128 -14.06 -9.12 -8.04
CA GLY A 128 -14.45 -8.06 -7.11
C GLY A 128 -13.38 -7.72 -6.06
N LEU A 129 -12.15 -8.16 -6.25
CA LEU A 129 -11.03 -7.98 -5.30
C LEU A 129 -10.12 -6.79 -5.65
N ARG A 130 -10.50 -5.95 -6.61
CA ARG A 130 -9.69 -4.78 -7.01
C ARG A 130 -9.58 -3.75 -5.88
N ASP A 131 -10.73 -3.36 -5.33
CA ASP A 131 -10.81 -2.26 -4.36
C ASP A 131 -11.28 -2.73 -2.96
N ALA A 132 -11.28 -4.05 -2.73
CA ALA A 132 -11.78 -4.68 -1.51
C ALA A 132 -10.94 -5.90 -1.11
N MET A 133 -10.85 -6.14 0.20
CA MET A 133 -10.36 -7.40 0.74
C MET A 133 -11.46 -8.47 0.70
N PRO A 134 -11.12 -9.77 0.55
CA PRO A 134 -12.12 -10.84 0.63
C PRO A 134 -12.75 -10.88 2.02
N ILE A 135 -13.96 -11.44 2.14
CA ILE A 135 -14.67 -11.55 3.43
C ILE A 135 -13.81 -12.26 4.49
N SER A 136 -13.04 -13.26 4.07
CA SER A 136 -12.13 -14.02 4.94
C SER A 136 -11.03 -13.18 5.60
N TYR A 137 -10.72 -11.99 5.08
CA TYR A 137 -9.80 -11.05 5.71
C TYR A 137 -10.31 -10.53 7.05
N TYR A 138 -11.64 -10.46 7.22
CA TYR A 138 -12.29 -9.90 8.40
C TYR A 138 -12.72 -10.97 9.43
N GLN A 139 -12.56 -12.26 9.12
CA GLN A 139 -13.03 -13.37 9.95
C GLN A 139 -11.92 -13.88 10.87
N HIS A 140 -12.06 -13.71 12.18
CA HIS A 140 -11.01 -14.02 13.18
C HIS A 140 -10.43 -15.44 13.09
N GLU A 141 -11.29 -16.43 12.86
CA GLU A 141 -10.93 -17.85 12.77
C GLU A 141 -10.41 -18.28 11.40
N HIS A 142 -10.43 -17.40 10.39
CA HIS A 142 -9.97 -17.74 9.06
C HIS A 142 -8.46 -17.52 8.94
N LYS A 143 -7.76 -18.40 8.22
CA LYS A 143 -6.32 -18.25 7.92
C LYS A 143 -5.92 -16.94 7.22
N HIS A 144 -6.88 -16.18 6.72
CA HIS A 144 -6.66 -14.90 6.02
C HIS A 144 -6.95 -13.70 6.93
N TYR A 145 -7.30 -13.93 8.20
CA TYR A 145 -7.60 -12.87 9.13
C TYR A 145 -6.45 -11.86 9.19
N LYS A 146 -6.75 -10.62 8.80
CA LYS A 146 -5.80 -9.50 8.70
C LYS A 146 -4.55 -9.78 7.84
N GLN A 147 -4.56 -10.80 6.98
CA GLN A 147 -3.44 -11.10 6.10
C GLN A 147 -3.45 -10.19 4.87
N ILE A 148 -2.41 -9.37 4.71
CA ILE A 148 -2.32 -8.41 3.60
C ILE A 148 -2.27 -9.09 2.22
N SER A 149 -1.86 -10.36 2.17
CA SER A 149 -1.83 -11.19 0.95
C SER A 149 -3.18 -11.78 0.55
N ALA A 150 -4.23 -11.66 1.39
CA ALA A 150 -5.46 -12.45 1.25
C ALA A 150 -6.14 -12.33 -0.12
N ARG A 151 -6.06 -11.17 -0.79
CA ARG A 151 -6.63 -10.99 -2.15
C ARG A 151 -5.97 -11.92 -3.16
N TYR A 152 -4.66 -12.06 -3.06
CA TYR A 152 -3.85 -12.88 -3.95
C TYR A 152 -4.00 -14.36 -3.61
N ASP A 153 -4.01 -14.71 -2.33
CA ASP A 153 -4.21 -16.09 -1.87
C ASP A 153 -5.58 -16.64 -2.33
N VAL A 154 -6.64 -15.86 -2.20
CA VAL A 154 -7.99 -16.23 -2.68
C VAL A 154 -8.05 -16.33 -4.20
N ALA A 155 -7.33 -15.48 -4.91
CA ALA A 155 -7.26 -15.49 -6.37
C ALA A 155 -6.27 -16.53 -6.94
N GLY A 156 -5.57 -17.29 -6.09
CA GLY A 156 -4.55 -18.25 -6.53
C GLY A 156 -3.31 -17.59 -7.18
N ILE A 157 -3.03 -16.33 -6.84
CA ILE A 157 -1.87 -15.57 -7.33
C ILE A 157 -0.75 -15.67 -6.29
N THR A 158 0.39 -16.21 -6.68
CA THR A 158 1.54 -16.38 -5.78
C THR A 158 2.44 -15.15 -5.78
N LEU A 159 2.67 -14.59 -4.60
CA LEU A 159 3.62 -13.52 -4.34
C LEU A 159 5.03 -14.08 -4.13
N VAL A 160 6.05 -13.35 -4.60
CA VAL A 160 7.47 -13.64 -4.44
C VAL A 160 8.20 -12.35 -4.05
N GLU A 161 9.05 -12.44 -3.04
CA GLU A 161 9.95 -11.36 -2.59
C GLU A 161 11.27 -11.41 -3.35
#